data_AF-A0A4Z1KGG9-F1
#
_entry.id   AF-A0A4Z1KGG9-F1
#
_cell.length_a   1.000
_cell.length_b   1.000
_cell.length_c   1.000
_cell.angle_alpha   90.00
_cell.angle_beta   90.00
_cell.angle_gamma   90.00
#
_symmetry.space_group_name_H-M   'P 1'
#
loop_
_entity.id
_entity.type
_entity.pdbx_description
1 polymer ?
#
loop_
_entity_poly.entity_id
_entity_poly.type
_entity_poly.pdbx_seq_one_letter_code
_entity_poly.pdbx_strand_id
1 'polypeptide(L)'
;MVSLALSAVFFLSFISSLVACQTSINTTAVPLPVPEGPYASTITVSELTDTSRANPFNGSSPYRQILVGYYEPYLREDCDNIGEINYMPAAVANWFNENDLPSSDLTIFSQIKFSDICLEAPTIKPDTPLLIWTGGFYTSRLQYGAIAQAIASRGYSVVTIIHPYDAEIVESPDETIIYSAYASGAPTGATSVYLQSIRVKDIEFVASVFSETSEVVGLYGHSLGASSQTAVLQADTTGKYVAGCNLDGK
;
A
#
# COMPACT_ATOMS: atom_id res chain seq x y z
N MET A 1 72.02 -26.05 43.57
CA MET A 1 71.20 -24.81 43.62
C MET A 1 69.81 -25.17 43.13
N VAL A 2 68.78 -24.78 43.90
CA VAL A 2 67.33 -24.87 43.67
C VAL A 2 66.75 -26.31 43.75
N SER A 3 65.84 -26.77 44.64
CA SER A 3 64.84 -26.23 45.59
C SER A 3 63.39 -26.53 45.16
N LEU A 4 62.64 -27.20 46.06
CA LEU A 4 61.16 -27.17 46.29
C LEU A 4 60.23 -27.60 45.13
N ALA A 5 58.99 -28.08 45.30
CA ALA A 5 58.15 -28.55 46.41
C ALA A 5 56.87 -29.15 45.78
N LEU A 6 56.14 -29.96 46.54
CA LEU A 6 54.76 -30.40 46.31
C LEU A 6 53.82 -29.24 45.93
N SER A 7 52.82 -29.49 45.07
CA SER A 7 51.38 -29.29 45.41
C SER A 7 50.45 -29.66 44.25
N ALA A 8 49.38 -30.38 44.62
CA ALA A 8 48.23 -30.66 43.79
C ALA A 8 47.48 -29.37 43.43
N VAL A 9 46.95 -29.29 42.21
CA VAL A 9 45.92 -28.32 41.85
C VAL A 9 44.83 -29.04 41.06
N PHE A 10 43.69 -29.17 41.72
CA PHE A 10 42.37 -29.39 41.14
C PHE A 10 42.10 -28.34 40.05
N PHE A 11 41.70 -28.76 38.86
CA PHE A 11 40.90 -27.91 37.97
C PHE A 11 39.56 -28.61 37.70
N LEU A 12 38.59 -28.29 38.56
CA LEU A 12 37.18 -28.28 38.17
C LEU A 12 36.93 -27.10 37.21
N SER A 13 35.85 -27.20 36.43
CA SER A 13 35.18 -26.14 35.65
C SER A 13 35.83 -25.84 34.29
N PHE A 14 35.13 -25.75 33.15
CA PHE A 14 33.73 -25.44 32.86
C PHE A 14 33.26 -26.34 31.70
N ILE A 15 32.14 -27.06 31.87
CA ILE A 15 31.30 -27.41 30.72
C ILE A 15 30.68 -26.06 30.32
N SER A 16 31.11 -25.50 29.19
CA SER A 16 30.39 -24.41 28.55
C SER A 16 29.03 -24.97 28.10
N SER A 17 28.06 -24.94 29.01
CA SER A 17 26.66 -25.07 28.65
C SER A 17 26.37 -23.90 27.72
N LEU A 18 26.41 -24.15 26.41
CA LEU A 18 25.66 -23.35 25.46
C LEU A 18 24.21 -23.48 25.88
N VAL A 19 23.77 -22.60 26.77
CA VAL A 19 22.38 -22.23 26.84
C VAL A 19 22.15 -21.49 25.52
N ALA A 20 21.76 -22.24 24.50
CA ALA A 20 21.03 -21.67 23.39
C ALA A 20 19.77 -21.10 24.01
N CYS A 21 19.82 -19.81 24.38
CA CYS A 21 18.63 -19.03 24.61
C CYS A 21 17.98 -18.94 23.23
N GLN A 22 17.22 -19.97 22.86
CA GLN A 22 16.24 -19.86 21.81
C GLN A 22 15.21 -18.88 22.37
N THR A 23 15.46 -17.59 22.15
CA THR A 23 14.39 -16.62 22.17
C THR A 23 13.46 -17.07 21.05
N SER A 24 12.40 -17.79 21.40
CA SER A 24 11.22 -17.83 20.57
C SER A 24 10.84 -16.35 20.38
N ILE A 25 11.21 -15.78 19.24
CA ILE A 25 10.56 -14.56 18.79
C ILE A 25 9.13 -15.02 18.54
N ASN A 26 8.30 -14.90 19.57
CA ASN A 26 6.87 -14.84 19.35
C ASN A 26 6.72 -13.65 18.41
N THR A 27 6.52 -13.91 17.13
CA THR A 27 6.16 -12.90 16.16
C THR A 27 4.83 -12.35 16.63
N THR A 28 4.89 -11.34 17.49
CA THR A 28 3.75 -10.49 17.81
C THR A 28 3.30 -9.93 16.48
N ALA A 29 2.10 -10.34 16.04
CA ALA A 29 1.47 -9.80 14.84
C ALA A 29 1.65 -8.29 14.84
N VAL A 30 2.21 -7.73 13.77
CA VAL A 30 2.42 -6.28 13.66
C VAL A 30 1.04 -5.66 13.46
N PRO A 31 0.48 -4.96 14.47
CA PRO A 31 -0.88 -4.46 14.34
C PRO A 31 -0.87 -3.19 13.49
N LEU A 32 -1.78 -3.10 12.53
CA LEU A 32 -2.10 -1.81 11.93
C LEU A 32 -2.88 -0.96 12.93
N PRO A 33 -2.76 0.39 12.88
CA PRO A 33 -3.62 1.26 13.66
C PRO A 33 -5.10 0.98 13.37
N VAL A 34 -5.90 0.81 14.42
CA VAL A 34 -7.35 0.64 14.28
C VAL A 34 -7.96 1.98 13.88
N PRO A 35 -8.78 2.05 12.82
CA PRO A 35 -9.49 3.28 12.47
C PRO A 35 -10.42 3.75 13.60
N GLU A 36 -10.40 5.05 13.91
CA GLU A 36 -11.14 5.60 15.07
C GLU A 36 -12.52 6.16 14.72
N GLY A 37 -12.85 6.31 13.43
CA GLY A 37 -14.10 6.93 13.01
C GLY A 37 -15.32 6.00 13.15
N PRO A 38 -16.55 6.53 12.99
CA PRO A 38 -17.78 5.76 13.20
C PRO A 38 -18.09 4.78 12.06
N TYR A 39 -17.37 4.85 10.94
CA TYR A 39 -17.57 3.98 9.79
C TYR A 39 -16.56 2.82 9.81
N ALA A 40 -17.04 1.62 9.51
CA ALA A 40 -16.20 0.53 9.01
C ALA A 40 -16.03 0.69 7.49
N SER A 41 -15.07 -0.02 6.89
CA SER A 41 -14.85 0.08 5.44
C SER A 41 -14.85 -1.26 4.74
N THR A 42 -15.41 -1.35 3.54
CA THR A 42 -15.02 -2.42 2.60
C THR A 42 -13.68 -2.07 1.98
N ILE A 43 -12.90 -3.08 1.59
CA ILE A 43 -11.71 -2.89 0.77
C ILE A 43 -11.82 -3.82 -0.44
N THR A 44 -11.89 -3.24 -1.63
CA THR A 44 -11.95 -3.99 -2.89
C THR A 44 -10.93 -3.44 -3.88
N VAL A 45 -10.64 -4.21 -4.93
CA VAL A 45 -9.70 -3.82 -5.98
C VAL A 45 -10.34 -4.11 -7.33
N SER A 46 -10.19 -3.20 -8.27
CA SER A 46 -10.58 -3.41 -9.66
C SER A 46 -9.48 -2.95 -10.61
N GLU A 47 -9.62 -3.34 -11.87
CA GLU A 47 -8.83 -2.82 -12.96
C GLU A 47 -9.71 -1.97 -13.88
N LEU A 48 -9.23 -0.78 -14.21
CA LEU A 48 -9.83 0.12 -15.18
C LEU A 48 -8.96 0.17 -16.44
N THR A 49 -9.58 0.05 -17.60
CA THR A 49 -8.88 0.14 -18.89
C THR A 49 -9.21 1.45 -19.59
N ASP A 50 -8.20 2.29 -19.79
CA ASP A 50 -8.29 3.49 -20.60
C ASP A 50 -8.05 3.17 -22.08
N THR A 51 -9.13 2.92 -22.81
CA THR A 51 -9.07 2.61 -24.24
C THR A 51 -8.70 3.79 -25.14
N SER A 52 -8.60 5.01 -24.58
CA SER A 52 -8.20 6.20 -25.32
C SER A 52 -6.67 6.37 -25.40
N ARG A 53 -5.93 5.64 -24.56
CA ARG A 53 -4.46 5.71 -24.49
C ARG A 53 -3.83 4.35 -24.80
N ALA A 54 -2.80 4.38 -25.64
CA ALA A 54 -1.91 3.24 -25.78
C ALA A 54 -1.17 2.98 -24.46
N ASN A 55 -0.88 1.71 -24.17
CA ASN A 55 -0.05 1.35 -23.04
C ASN A 55 1.38 1.90 -23.25
N PRO A 56 1.89 2.79 -22.37
CA PRO A 56 3.24 3.33 -22.52
C PRO A 56 4.33 2.30 -22.16
N PHE A 57 3.95 1.15 -21.62
CA PHE A 57 4.85 0.06 -21.24
C PHE A 57 4.60 -1.17 -22.12
N ASN A 58 5.58 -2.08 -22.15
CA ASN A 58 5.47 -3.35 -22.89
C ASN A 58 4.64 -4.38 -22.11
N GLY A 59 3.34 -4.10 -21.97
CA GLY A 59 2.37 -4.95 -21.29
C GLY A 59 1.52 -5.79 -22.24
N SER A 60 0.76 -6.73 -21.68
CA SER A 60 -0.13 -7.63 -22.43
C SER A 60 -1.28 -6.91 -23.13
N SER A 61 -1.81 -5.83 -22.53
CA SER A 61 -2.84 -4.99 -23.15
C SER A 61 -2.22 -3.89 -24.02
N PRO A 62 -2.76 -3.63 -25.23
CA PRO A 62 -2.36 -2.47 -26.03
C PRO A 62 -2.87 -1.14 -25.44
N TYR A 63 -3.80 -1.19 -24.48
CA TYR A 63 -4.39 -0.02 -23.81
C TYR A 63 -3.85 0.15 -22.40
N ARG A 64 -3.91 1.38 -21.86
CA ARG A 64 -3.43 1.66 -20.50
C ARG A 64 -4.40 1.07 -19.46
N GLN A 65 -3.95 0.01 -18.78
CA GLN A 65 -4.62 -0.55 -17.60
C GLN A 65 -4.12 0.17 -16.33
N ILE A 66 -5.06 0.48 -15.44
CA ILE A 66 -4.82 1.14 -14.14
C ILE A 66 -5.57 0.33 -13.09
N LEU A 67 -4.90 -0.02 -12.02
CA LEU A 67 -5.56 -0.69 -10.91
C LEU A 67 -5.97 0.34 -9.86
N VAL A 68 -7.13 0.13 -9.27
CA VAL A 68 -7.68 1.00 -8.23
C VAL A 68 -8.13 0.17 -7.03
N GLY A 69 -7.78 0.64 -5.84
CA GLY A 69 -8.28 0.12 -4.57
C GLY A 69 -9.38 1.03 -4.03
N TYR A 70 -10.49 0.45 -3.59
CA TYR A 70 -11.63 1.16 -3.04
C TYR A 70 -11.71 0.93 -1.55
N TYR A 71 -11.92 2.01 -0.81
CA TYR A 71 -12.20 2.00 0.62
C TYR A 71 -13.54 2.70 0.79
N GLU A 72 -14.62 1.92 0.88
CA GLU A 72 -15.97 2.49 0.94
C GLU A 72 -16.48 2.45 2.38
N PRO A 73 -16.94 3.59 2.92
CA PRO A 73 -17.40 3.66 4.30
C PRO A 73 -18.83 3.15 4.44
N TYR A 74 -19.09 2.42 5.52
CA TYR A 74 -20.42 2.02 5.98
C TYR A 74 -20.52 2.29 7.48
N LEU A 75 -21.65 2.82 7.95
CA LEU A 75 -21.84 3.02 9.39
C LEU A 75 -21.63 1.67 10.08
N ARG A 76 -20.82 1.68 11.14
CA ARG A 76 -20.41 0.42 11.79
C ARG A 76 -21.60 -0.37 12.33
N GLU A 77 -22.64 0.32 12.77
CA GLU A 77 -23.90 -0.27 13.24
C GLU A 77 -24.75 -0.90 12.13
N ASP A 78 -24.54 -0.49 10.88
CA ASP A 78 -25.24 -1.03 9.70
C ASP A 78 -24.48 -2.20 9.06
N CYS A 79 -23.29 -2.53 9.55
CA CYS A 79 -22.51 -3.65 9.05
C CYS A 79 -22.80 -4.93 9.83
N ASP A 80 -23.44 -5.90 9.18
CA ASP A 80 -23.85 -7.16 9.82
C ASP A 80 -22.66 -8.01 10.29
N ASN A 81 -21.49 -7.86 9.65
CA ASN A 81 -20.31 -8.65 9.93
C ASN A 81 -19.03 -7.82 9.78
N ILE A 82 -18.34 -7.58 10.91
CA ILE A 82 -17.06 -6.88 10.97
C ILE A 82 -15.96 -7.88 11.26
N GLY A 83 -14.90 -7.84 10.46
CA GLY A 83 -13.76 -8.74 10.63
C GLY A 83 -12.45 -8.18 10.14
N GLU A 84 -11.55 -9.11 9.82
CA GLU A 84 -10.21 -8.82 9.35
C GLU A 84 -9.98 -9.43 7.97
N ILE A 85 -9.18 -8.74 7.15
CA ILE A 85 -8.66 -9.29 5.88
C ILE A 85 -7.14 -9.15 5.84
N ASN A 86 -6.47 -9.96 5.03
CA ASN A 86 -5.03 -9.83 4.84
C ASN A 86 -4.70 -8.44 4.27
N TYR A 87 -3.66 -7.80 4.82
CA TYR A 87 -3.20 -6.50 4.36
C TYR A 87 -2.65 -6.56 2.93
N MET A 88 -2.03 -7.67 2.58
CA MET A 88 -1.52 -7.92 1.25
C MET A 88 -2.02 -9.26 0.70
N PRO A 89 -2.22 -9.36 -0.63
CA PRO A 89 -2.30 -10.66 -1.28
C PRO A 89 -1.06 -11.50 -1.03
N ALA A 90 -1.20 -12.83 -1.07
CA ALA A 90 -0.16 -13.75 -0.65
C ALA A 90 1.13 -13.60 -1.48
N ALA A 91 1.03 -13.42 -2.81
CA ALA A 91 2.20 -13.26 -3.67
C ALA A 91 2.95 -11.95 -3.37
N VAL A 92 2.21 -10.87 -3.14
CA VAL A 92 2.78 -9.57 -2.76
C VAL A 92 3.44 -9.62 -1.39
N ALA A 93 2.78 -10.24 -0.39
CA ALA A 93 3.35 -10.42 0.94
C ALA A 93 4.66 -11.20 0.91
N ASN A 94 4.71 -12.30 0.14
CA ASN A 94 5.91 -13.12 0.00
C ASN A 94 7.05 -12.34 -0.65
N TRP A 95 6.75 -11.55 -1.69
CA TRP A 95 7.76 -10.70 -2.32
C TRP A 95 8.36 -9.71 -1.32
N PHE A 96 7.55 -9.04 -0.49
CA PHE A 96 8.08 -8.14 0.54
C PHE A 96 8.85 -8.88 1.63
N ASN A 97 8.42 -10.08 2.04
CA ASN A 97 9.20 -10.87 2.98
C ASN A 97 10.59 -11.21 2.44
N GLU A 98 10.69 -11.54 1.15
CA GLU A 98 11.95 -11.89 0.50
C GLU A 98 12.87 -10.69 0.26
N ASN A 99 12.31 -9.51 -0.05
CA ASN A 99 13.09 -8.36 -0.50
C ASN A 99 13.36 -7.32 0.60
N ASP A 100 12.48 -7.20 1.60
CA ASP A 100 12.55 -6.13 2.61
C ASP A 100 12.90 -6.62 4.03
N LEU A 101 12.89 -7.94 4.26
CA LEU A 101 13.26 -8.50 5.56
C LEU A 101 14.71 -9.04 5.55
N PRO A 102 15.42 -9.00 6.69
CA PRO A 102 16.81 -9.43 6.76
C PRO A 102 17.01 -10.96 6.64
N SER A 103 15.92 -11.74 6.60
CA SER A 103 15.94 -13.19 6.48
C SER A 103 14.68 -13.69 5.77
N SER A 104 14.86 -14.66 4.86
CA SER A 104 13.79 -15.32 4.10
C SER A 104 12.84 -16.15 4.96
N ASP A 105 13.24 -16.51 6.19
CA ASP A 105 12.40 -17.26 7.13
C ASP A 105 11.38 -16.36 7.85
N LEU A 106 11.52 -15.03 7.73
CA LEU A 106 10.58 -14.08 8.32
C LEU A 106 9.38 -13.89 7.40
N THR A 107 8.17 -14.03 7.93
CA THR A 107 6.92 -13.89 7.17
C THR A 107 6.07 -12.71 7.64
N ILE A 108 6.71 -11.62 8.07
CA ILE A 108 6.05 -10.51 8.78
C ILE A 108 4.91 -9.92 7.94
N PHE A 109 5.15 -9.65 6.64
CA PHE A 109 4.14 -9.04 5.76
C PHE A 109 2.93 -9.94 5.52
N SER A 110 3.12 -11.26 5.59
CA SER A 110 2.03 -12.25 5.46
C SER A 110 1.14 -12.32 6.69
N GLN A 111 1.57 -11.74 7.82
CA GLN A 111 0.83 -11.75 9.09
C GLN A 111 0.05 -10.44 9.33
N ILE A 112 0.28 -9.39 8.52
CA ILE A 112 -0.39 -8.10 8.68
C ILE A 112 -1.82 -8.22 8.17
N LYS A 113 -2.76 -7.67 8.93
CA LYS A 113 -4.18 -7.63 8.58
C LYS A 113 -4.74 -6.22 8.73
N PHE A 114 -5.69 -5.90 7.87
CA PHE A 114 -6.65 -4.84 8.16
C PHE A 114 -7.69 -5.38 9.14
N SER A 115 -8.00 -4.59 10.17
CA SER A 115 -9.13 -4.81 11.08
C SER A 115 -10.28 -3.87 10.74
N ASP A 116 -11.44 -4.05 11.35
CA ASP A 116 -12.61 -3.15 11.20
C ASP A 116 -13.10 -3.07 9.74
N ILE A 117 -13.06 -4.22 9.06
CA ILE A 117 -13.54 -4.38 7.68
C ILE A 117 -14.99 -4.81 7.72
N CYS A 118 -15.83 -4.11 6.96
CA CYS A 118 -17.19 -4.55 6.74
C CYS A 118 -17.19 -5.67 5.69
N LEU A 119 -17.40 -6.92 6.15
CA LEU A 119 -17.37 -8.11 5.29
C LEU A 119 -18.70 -8.32 4.56
N GLU A 120 -19.79 -7.86 5.16
CA GLU A 120 -21.15 -7.93 4.61
C GLU A 120 -21.72 -6.51 4.57
N ALA A 121 -21.35 -5.78 3.52
CA ALA A 121 -21.78 -4.40 3.34
C ALA A 121 -23.27 -4.31 2.94
N PRO A 122 -24.01 -3.32 3.46
CA PRO A 122 -25.35 -2.99 3.00
C PRO A 122 -25.44 -2.83 1.48
N THR A 123 -26.56 -3.24 0.89
CA THR A 123 -26.80 -3.09 -0.55
C THR A 123 -26.86 -1.62 -0.98
N ILE A 124 -27.29 -0.73 -0.08
CA ILE A 124 -27.34 0.71 -0.33
C ILE A 124 -26.02 1.31 0.09
N LYS A 125 -25.24 1.78 -0.90
CA LYS A 125 -24.02 2.53 -0.66
C LYS A 125 -24.37 3.94 -0.18
N PRO A 126 -23.74 4.44 0.90
CA PRO A 126 -23.93 5.81 1.32
C PRO A 126 -23.34 6.79 0.29
N ASP A 127 -24.06 7.89 0.07
CA ASP A 127 -23.56 9.00 -0.73
C ASP A 127 -22.45 9.70 0.07
N THR A 128 -21.21 9.57 -0.40
CA THR A 128 -20.04 10.03 0.32
C THR A 128 -19.09 10.78 -0.61
N PRO A 129 -18.47 11.87 -0.12
CA PRO A 129 -17.44 12.56 -0.87
C PRO A 129 -16.28 11.61 -1.21
N LEU A 130 -15.80 11.68 -2.44
CA LEU A 130 -14.73 10.83 -2.93
C LEU A 130 -13.38 11.56 -2.87
N LEU A 131 -12.40 10.89 -2.26
CA LEU A 131 -11.00 11.27 -2.30
C LEU A 131 -10.19 10.30 -3.15
N ILE A 132 -9.32 10.84 -3.99
CA ILE A 132 -8.40 10.02 -4.79
C ILE A 132 -6.99 10.15 -4.20
N TRP A 133 -6.34 9.02 -3.99
CA TRP A 133 -4.98 8.92 -3.47
C TRP A 133 -4.05 8.32 -4.53
N THR A 134 -2.91 8.95 -4.80
CA THR A 134 -1.86 8.40 -5.67
C THR A 134 -0.54 8.21 -4.91
N GLY A 135 0.02 7.00 -4.99
CA GLY A 135 1.26 6.64 -4.28
C GLY A 135 2.52 7.29 -4.85
N GLY A 136 3.64 7.13 -4.17
CA GLY A 136 4.97 7.46 -4.69
C GLY A 136 5.43 6.59 -5.86
N PHE A 137 6.61 6.90 -6.40
CA PHE A 137 7.30 6.01 -7.34
C PHE A 137 7.69 4.72 -6.62
N TYR A 138 7.58 3.58 -7.31
CA TYR A 138 7.97 2.27 -6.79
C TYR A 138 7.18 1.80 -5.56
N THR A 139 6.11 2.48 -5.16
CA THR A 139 5.31 2.08 -4.00
C THR A 139 4.06 1.32 -4.39
N SER A 140 3.71 0.30 -3.60
CA SER A 140 2.46 -0.43 -3.72
C SER A 140 1.27 0.36 -3.14
N ARG A 141 0.04 0.14 -3.64
CA ARG A 141 -1.19 0.71 -3.01
C ARG A 141 -1.29 0.34 -1.53
N LEU A 142 -0.76 -0.82 -1.17
CA LEU A 142 -0.95 -1.41 0.14
C LEU A 142 -0.26 -0.53 1.18
N GLN A 143 0.91 0.03 0.88
CA GLN A 143 1.68 0.95 1.74
C GLN A 143 0.89 2.21 2.15
N TYR A 144 -0.20 2.56 1.45
CA TYR A 144 -1.10 3.66 1.80
C TYR A 144 -2.46 3.22 2.34
N GLY A 145 -2.72 1.91 2.38
CA GLY A 145 -4.05 1.39 2.70
C GLY A 145 -4.51 1.69 4.12
N ALA A 146 -3.61 1.75 5.10
CA ALA A 146 -3.98 2.16 6.47
C ALA A 146 -4.43 3.64 6.52
N ILE A 147 -3.80 4.51 5.72
CA ILE A 147 -4.21 5.92 5.60
C ILE A 147 -5.57 6.00 4.90
N ALA A 148 -5.75 5.27 3.80
CA ALA A 148 -7.00 5.23 3.08
C ALA A 148 -8.15 4.71 3.96
N GLN A 149 -7.91 3.65 4.73
CA GLN A 149 -8.87 3.12 5.69
C GLN A 149 -9.19 4.12 6.82
N ALA A 150 -8.17 4.80 7.35
CA ALA A 150 -8.38 5.82 8.38
C ALA A 150 -9.24 6.98 7.85
N ILE A 151 -9.06 7.39 6.60
CA ILE A 151 -9.90 8.41 5.98
C ILE A 151 -11.31 7.88 5.72
N ALA A 152 -11.44 6.65 5.22
CA ALA A 152 -12.74 6.00 5.02
C ALA A 152 -13.55 5.89 6.32
N SER A 153 -12.90 5.55 7.44
CA SER A 153 -13.58 5.49 8.74
C SER A 153 -14.24 6.81 9.16
N ARG A 154 -13.89 7.94 8.53
CA ARG A 154 -14.44 9.28 8.77
C ARG A 154 -15.54 9.68 7.78
N GLY A 155 -16.01 8.76 6.93
CA GLY A 155 -17.16 8.96 6.04
C GLY A 155 -16.81 9.43 4.63
N TYR A 156 -15.57 9.22 4.18
CA TYR A 156 -15.15 9.50 2.80
C TYR A 156 -15.00 8.18 2.03
N SER A 157 -15.47 8.13 0.78
CA SER A 157 -14.98 7.09 -0.13
C SER A 157 -13.54 7.42 -0.51
N VAL A 158 -12.64 6.43 -0.53
CA VAL A 158 -11.26 6.62 -0.97
C VAL A 158 -10.94 5.67 -2.12
N VAL A 159 -10.40 6.22 -3.21
CA VAL A 159 -9.85 5.46 -4.32
C VAL A 159 -8.34 5.64 -4.35
N THR A 160 -7.60 4.57 -4.10
CA THR A 160 -6.13 4.55 -4.25
C THR A 160 -5.77 4.12 -5.67
N ILE A 161 -4.96 4.90 -6.38
CA ILE A 161 -4.47 4.58 -7.71
C ILE A 161 -3.15 3.81 -7.62
N ILE A 162 -3.08 2.71 -8.34
CA ILE A 162 -1.86 1.99 -8.64
C ILE A 162 -1.50 2.27 -10.10
N HIS A 163 -0.26 2.65 -10.33
CA HIS A 163 0.28 2.82 -11.67
C HIS A 163 1.09 1.56 -12.04
N PRO A 164 0.56 0.66 -12.90
CA PRO A 164 1.29 -0.56 -13.27
C PRO A 164 2.59 -0.21 -14.02
N TYR A 165 3.60 -1.06 -13.85
CA TYR A 165 4.99 -0.90 -14.34
C TYR A 165 5.79 0.23 -13.68
N ASP A 166 5.18 1.01 -12.79
CA ASP A 166 5.86 1.99 -11.95
C ASP A 166 6.05 1.42 -10.54
N ALA A 167 4.96 0.95 -9.92
CA ALA A 167 4.96 0.29 -8.62
C ALA A 167 5.85 -0.98 -8.62
N GLU A 168 6.50 -1.25 -7.49
CA GLU A 168 7.44 -2.37 -7.29
C GLU A 168 6.87 -3.73 -7.67
N ILE A 169 5.72 -4.07 -7.08
CA ILE A 169 4.93 -5.26 -7.37
C ILE A 169 3.44 -4.94 -7.24
N VAL A 170 2.66 -5.43 -8.18
CA VAL A 170 1.21 -5.30 -8.22
C VAL A 170 0.61 -6.65 -8.56
N GLU A 171 -0.40 -7.05 -7.80
CA GLU A 171 -1.30 -8.16 -8.15
C GLU A 171 -2.64 -7.57 -8.60
N SER A 172 -3.09 -7.96 -9.80
CA SER A 172 -4.39 -7.63 -10.37
C SER A 172 -5.50 -8.55 -9.85
N PRO A 173 -6.78 -8.18 -10.03
CA PRO A 173 -7.89 -9.02 -9.58
C PRO A 173 -7.95 -10.42 -10.21
N ASP A 174 -7.30 -10.62 -11.37
CA ASP A 174 -7.14 -11.91 -12.03
C ASP A 174 -5.85 -12.66 -11.62
N GLU A 175 -5.23 -12.24 -10.51
CA GLU A 175 -4.00 -12.79 -9.93
C GLU A 175 -2.74 -12.61 -10.80
N THR A 176 -2.81 -11.82 -11.88
CA THR A 176 -1.62 -11.48 -12.67
C THR A 176 -0.67 -10.58 -11.86
N ILE A 177 0.61 -10.94 -11.84
CA ILE A 177 1.66 -10.15 -11.20
C ILE A 177 2.34 -9.25 -12.22
N ILE A 178 2.35 -7.95 -11.93
CA ILE A 178 3.02 -6.91 -12.70
C ILE A 178 4.13 -6.31 -11.84
N TYR A 179 5.37 -6.39 -12.34
CA TYR A 179 6.54 -5.79 -11.72
C TYR A 179 6.83 -4.41 -12.31
N SER A 180 7.59 -3.60 -11.55
CA SER A 180 8.11 -2.35 -12.08
C SER A 180 8.99 -2.57 -13.31
N ALA A 181 8.86 -1.69 -14.30
CA ALA A 181 9.76 -1.59 -15.45
C ALA A 181 11.05 -0.84 -15.12
N TYR A 182 11.21 -0.39 -13.88
CA TYR A 182 12.32 0.41 -13.40
C TYR A 182 12.99 -0.24 -12.18
N ALA A 183 14.23 0.14 -11.92
CA ALA A 183 14.89 -0.21 -10.67
C ALA A 183 14.37 0.66 -9.52
N SER A 184 14.53 0.16 -8.29
CA SER A 184 14.27 0.93 -7.07
C SER A 184 15.08 2.23 -7.02
N GLY A 185 14.53 3.26 -6.38
CA GLY A 185 15.19 4.56 -6.16
C GLY A 185 14.49 5.69 -6.90
N ALA A 186 14.52 6.90 -6.31
CA ALA A 186 13.77 8.03 -6.84
C ALA A 186 14.14 8.31 -8.32
N PRO A 187 13.15 8.42 -9.23
CA PRO A 187 13.43 8.71 -10.62
C PRO A 187 13.93 10.15 -10.73
N THR A 188 14.83 10.41 -11.66
CA THR A 188 15.42 11.75 -11.85
C THR A 188 15.36 12.18 -13.32
N GLY A 189 15.50 13.50 -13.53
CA GLY A 189 15.56 14.10 -14.86
C GLY A 189 14.39 13.70 -15.76
N ALA A 190 14.69 13.27 -16.99
CA ALA A 190 13.70 12.92 -17.99
C ALA A 190 12.76 11.78 -17.57
N THR A 191 13.25 10.81 -16.79
CA THR A 191 12.44 9.68 -16.31
C THR A 191 11.36 10.13 -15.34
N SER A 192 11.70 11.01 -14.39
CA SER A 192 10.73 11.58 -13.46
C SER A 192 9.65 12.36 -14.19
N VAL A 193 10.04 13.19 -15.17
CA VAL A 193 9.09 13.97 -15.98
C VAL A 193 8.17 13.05 -16.81
N TYR A 194 8.74 12.00 -17.40
CA TYR A 194 7.99 11.03 -18.19
C TYR A 194 6.95 10.28 -17.35
N LEU A 195 7.38 9.71 -16.21
CA LEU A 195 6.46 9.01 -15.30
C LEU A 195 5.40 9.93 -14.72
N GLN A 196 5.77 11.16 -14.36
CA GLN A 196 4.80 12.17 -13.90
C GLN A 196 3.73 12.41 -14.97
N SER A 197 4.12 12.53 -16.25
CA SER A 197 3.18 12.75 -17.35
C SER A 197 2.20 11.60 -17.57
N ILE A 198 2.63 10.35 -17.37
CA ILE A 198 1.76 9.18 -17.41
C ILE A 198 0.77 9.23 -16.25
N ARG A 199 1.27 9.49 -15.03
CA ARG A 199 0.47 9.54 -13.81
C ARG A 199 -0.58 10.64 -13.81
N VAL A 200 -0.28 11.82 -14.36
CA VAL A 200 -1.27 12.90 -14.55
C VAL A 200 -2.47 12.37 -15.34
N LYS A 201 -2.22 11.71 -16.48
CA LYS A 201 -3.29 11.14 -17.31
C LYS A 201 -4.03 9.99 -16.62
N ASP A 202 -3.34 9.18 -15.83
CA ASP A 202 -3.98 8.12 -15.05
C ASP A 202 -4.91 8.72 -13.98
N ILE A 203 -4.49 9.77 -13.28
CA ILE A 203 -5.32 10.47 -12.27
C ILE A 203 -6.55 11.10 -12.93
N GLU A 204 -6.36 11.80 -14.06
CA GLU A 204 -7.46 12.41 -14.82
C GLU A 204 -8.49 11.36 -15.28
N PHE A 205 -8.01 10.22 -15.80
CA PHE A 205 -8.88 9.12 -16.21
C PHE A 205 -9.64 8.50 -15.04
N VAL A 206 -8.95 8.19 -13.93
CA VAL A 206 -9.62 7.65 -12.74
C VAL A 206 -10.66 8.65 -12.24
N ALA A 207 -10.31 9.93 -12.15
CA ALA A 207 -11.24 10.97 -11.71
C ALA A 207 -12.43 11.15 -12.66
N SER A 208 -12.28 10.89 -13.97
CA SER A 208 -13.40 10.96 -14.92
C SER A 208 -14.37 9.79 -14.76
N VAL A 209 -13.85 8.58 -14.51
CA VAL A 209 -14.67 7.38 -14.24
C VAL A 209 -15.61 7.59 -13.06
N PHE A 210 -15.17 8.28 -12.00
CA PHE A 210 -16.00 8.47 -10.81
C PHE A 210 -16.84 9.75 -10.79
N SER A 211 -16.55 10.73 -11.64
CA SER A 211 -17.31 11.99 -11.64
C SER A 211 -18.77 11.85 -12.06
N GLU A 212 -19.16 10.71 -12.63
CA GLU A 212 -20.57 10.43 -12.95
C GLU A 212 -21.38 9.97 -11.73
N THR A 213 -20.72 9.38 -10.73
CA THR A 213 -21.36 8.71 -9.59
C THR A 213 -21.06 9.33 -8.24
N SER A 214 -20.06 10.21 -8.16
CA SER A 214 -19.59 10.77 -6.89
C SER A 214 -18.98 12.16 -7.07
N GLU A 215 -19.16 13.02 -6.08
CA GLU A 215 -18.45 14.29 -5.99
C GLU A 215 -16.99 14.03 -5.62
N VAL A 216 -16.07 14.22 -6.57
CA VAL A 216 -14.63 14.06 -6.35
C VAL A 216 -14.09 15.32 -5.67
N VAL A 217 -14.05 15.33 -4.35
CA VAL A 217 -13.75 16.56 -3.59
C VAL A 217 -12.26 16.80 -3.38
N GLY A 218 -11.38 15.80 -3.53
CA GLY A 218 -9.95 16.04 -3.33
C GLY A 218 -8.99 15.00 -3.88
N LEU A 219 -7.78 15.48 -4.16
CA LEU A 219 -6.67 14.67 -4.65
C LEU A 219 -5.50 14.71 -3.65
N TYR A 220 -5.02 13.54 -3.27
CA TYR A 220 -3.93 13.36 -2.32
C TYR A 220 -2.82 12.57 -2.99
N GLY A 221 -1.57 12.93 -2.72
CA GLY A 221 -0.45 12.16 -3.24
C GLY A 221 0.76 12.17 -2.33
N HIS A 222 1.64 11.19 -2.53
CA HIS A 222 2.95 11.12 -1.89
C HIS A 222 4.07 11.09 -2.93
N SER A 223 5.19 11.79 -2.68
CA SER A 223 6.38 11.79 -3.54
C SER A 223 6.03 12.08 -5.01
N LEU A 224 6.39 11.22 -5.97
CA LEU A 224 6.03 11.37 -7.38
C LEU A 224 4.51 11.46 -7.60
N GLY A 225 3.70 10.74 -6.80
CA GLY A 225 2.24 10.86 -6.85
C GLY A 225 1.77 12.26 -6.45
N ALA A 226 2.38 12.86 -5.43
CA ALA A 226 2.06 14.23 -5.01
C ALA A 226 2.37 15.26 -6.12
N SER A 227 3.50 15.13 -6.82
CA SER A 227 3.83 16.06 -7.90
C SER A 227 2.89 15.88 -9.11
N SER A 228 2.53 14.64 -9.46
CA SER A 228 1.50 14.35 -10.47
C SER A 228 0.13 14.90 -10.09
N GLN A 229 -0.31 14.68 -8.85
CA GLN A 229 -1.56 15.21 -8.31
C GLN A 229 -1.58 16.74 -8.33
N THR A 230 -0.47 17.38 -7.95
CA THR A 230 -0.33 18.84 -7.99
C THR A 230 -0.46 19.38 -9.42
N ALA A 231 0.14 18.70 -10.40
CA ALA A 231 0.02 19.08 -11.80
C ALA A 231 -1.44 19.00 -12.31
N VAL A 232 -2.20 17.98 -11.90
CA VAL A 232 -3.65 17.88 -12.20
C VAL A 232 -4.41 19.06 -11.58
N LEU A 233 -4.18 19.37 -10.31
CA LEU A 233 -4.85 20.49 -9.66
C LEU A 233 -4.50 21.85 -10.28
N GLN A 234 -3.26 22.06 -10.71
CA GLN A 234 -2.84 23.29 -11.37
C GLN A 234 -3.50 23.47 -12.75
N ALA A 235 -3.82 22.37 -13.42
CA ALA A 235 -4.51 22.38 -14.71
C ALA A 235 -6.04 22.47 -14.57
N ASP A 236 -6.60 22.20 -13.38
CA ASP A 236 -8.04 22.26 -13.16
C ASP A 236 -8.55 23.70 -13.15
N THR A 237 -9.28 24.05 -14.21
CA THR A 237 -9.97 25.35 -14.35
C THR A 237 -11.47 25.24 -14.08
N THR A 238 -11.96 24.03 -13.86
CA THR A 238 -13.39 23.74 -13.67
C THR A 238 -13.82 23.90 -12.21
N GLY A 239 -12.87 23.90 -11.28
CA GLY A 239 -13.15 23.88 -9.84
C GLY A 239 -13.72 22.54 -9.38
N LYS A 240 -13.42 21.45 -10.11
CA LYS A 240 -13.89 20.10 -9.79
C LYS A 240 -13.35 19.64 -8.45
N TYR A 241 -12.09 19.96 -8.15
CA TYR A 241 -11.44 19.53 -6.90
C TYR A 241 -11.47 20.65 -5.85
N VAL A 242 -11.97 20.34 -4.66
CA VAL A 242 -12.08 21.29 -3.54
C VAL A 242 -10.76 21.41 -2.77
N ALA A 243 -9.99 20.33 -2.68
CA ALA A 243 -8.75 20.30 -1.92
C ALA A 243 -7.66 19.40 -2.54
N GLY A 244 -6.41 19.69 -2.16
CA GLY A 244 -5.24 18.92 -2.53
C GLY A 244 -4.27 18.75 -1.36
N CYS A 245 -3.61 17.61 -1.27
CA CYS A 245 -2.52 17.40 -0.31
C CYS A 245 -1.30 16.76 -0.99
N ASN A 246 -0.24 17.55 -1.06
CA ASN A 246 1.07 17.11 -1.53
C ASN A 246 1.91 16.67 -0.31
N LEU A 247 2.18 15.37 -0.21
CA LEU A 247 3.04 14.78 0.83
C LEU A 247 4.43 14.51 0.26
N ASP A 248 5.36 15.43 0.49
CA ASP A 248 6.78 15.30 0.10
C ASP A 248 7.02 15.12 -1.43
N GLY A 249 6.10 15.63 -2.25
CA GLY A 249 6.27 15.70 -3.70
C GLY A 249 6.94 16.99 -4.15
N LYS A 250 7.86 16.87 -5.11
CA LYS A 250 8.61 17.98 -5.70
C LYS A 250 8.35 18.08 -7.19
#